data_AF-A0A2N1IN88-F1
#
_entry.id   AF-A0A2N1IN88-F1
#
_cell.length_a   1.000
_cell.length_b   1.000
_cell.length_c   1.000
_cell.angle_alpha   90.00
_cell.angle_beta   90.00
_cell.angle_gamma   90.00
#
_symmetry.space_group_name_H-M   'P 1'
#
loop_
_entity.id
_entity.type
_entity.pdbx_description
1 polymer ?
#
loop_
_entity_poly.entity_id
_entity_poly.type
_entity_poly.pdbx_seq_one_letter_code
_entity_poly.pdbx_strand_id
1 'polypeptide(L)'
;RPWGKSSCWSHEPLLSIFHDETWGGEKIFTVITRLMQEPKRYQDVLEFMYFALCLGLKGKYALAPKGEETLNALIHQLHGIIRELRGPTPEEVCDPYTNVAPKNFRMSRIWPWWSPLVISAIAMAVAYGIYSYRLHLITTEVLESLNGILQQ
;
A
#
# COMPACT_ATOMS: atom_id res chain seq x y z
N ARG A 1 -32.92 12.75 -15.42
CA ARG A 1 -33.89 13.14 -14.35
C ARG A 1 -34.15 14.65 -14.46
N PRO A 2 -35.32 15.15 -14.05
CA PRO A 2 -35.70 16.57 -14.22
C PRO A 2 -34.69 17.54 -13.59
N TRP A 3 -34.18 17.24 -12.39
CA TRP A 3 -33.14 18.05 -11.70
C TRP A 3 -31.79 18.11 -12.43
N GLY A 4 -31.48 17.14 -13.29
CA GLY A 4 -30.23 17.10 -14.04
C GLY A 4 -30.27 17.94 -15.31
N LYS A 5 -31.46 18.18 -15.88
CA LYS A 5 -31.63 19.05 -17.07
C LYS A 5 -31.57 20.54 -16.71
N SER A 6 -31.97 20.87 -15.48
CA SER A 6 -32.00 22.24 -14.97
C SER A 6 -30.73 22.65 -14.22
N SER A 7 -29.71 21.78 -14.13
CA SER A 7 -28.49 22.06 -13.38
C SER A 7 -27.36 22.58 -14.29
N CYS A 8 -26.32 23.15 -13.67
CA CYS A 8 -25.10 23.57 -14.35
C CYS A 8 -24.44 22.44 -15.14
N TRP A 9 -24.63 21.18 -14.73
CA TRP A 9 -24.10 20.01 -15.43
C TRP A 9 -24.69 19.81 -16.83
N SER A 10 -25.94 20.24 -17.05
CA SER A 10 -26.54 20.22 -18.40
C SER A 10 -26.01 21.35 -19.29
N HIS A 11 -25.48 22.42 -18.69
CA HIS A 11 -24.93 23.57 -19.42
C HIS A 11 -23.47 23.33 -19.79
N GLU A 12 -22.68 22.76 -18.88
CA GLU A 12 -21.28 22.42 -19.08
C GLU A 12 -21.01 20.96 -18.67
N PRO A 13 -21.32 19.99 -19.52
CA PRO A 13 -20.92 18.61 -19.26
C PRO A 13 -19.39 18.52 -19.28
N LEU A 14 -18.81 17.68 -18.41
CA LEU A 14 -17.36 17.43 -18.34
C LEU A 14 -16.72 17.17 -19.71
N LEU A 15 -17.44 16.48 -20.60
CA LEU A 15 -16.96 16.21 -21.95
C LEU A 15 -16.76 17.49 -22.78
N SER A 16 -17.65 18.48 -22.64
CA SER A 16 -17.51 19.78 -23.31
C SER A 16 -16.33 20.56 -22.73
N ILE A 17 -16.14 20.50 -21.41
CA ILE A 17 -15.05 21.21 -20.73
C ILE A 17 -13.68 20.66 -21.15
N PHE A 18 -13.54 19.33 -21.27
CA PHE A 18 -12.25 18.70 -21.54
C PHE A 18 -11.98 18.38 -23.02
N HIS A 19 -13.02 18.22 -23.83
CA HIS A 19 -12.90 17.73 -25.20
C HIS A 19 -13.65 18.57 -26.24
N ASP A 20 -14.27 19.69 -25.85
CA ASP A 20 -15.04 20.59 -26.74
C ASP A 20 -16.07 19.86 -27.61
N GLU A 21 -16.59 18.74 -27.10
CA GLU A 21 -17.50 17.83 -27.79
C GLU A 21 -18.79 17.67 -26.99
N THR A 22 -19.92 17.82 -27.67
CA THR A 22 -21.27 17.68 -27.07
C THR A 22 -21.89 16.30 -27.28
N TRP A 23 -21.27 15.44 -28.11
CA TRP A 23 -21.81 14.14 -28.56
C TRP A 23 -20.96 12.93 -28.12
N GLY A 24 -20.76 12.77 -26.81
CA GLY A 24 -19.96 11.65 -26.26
C GLY A 24 -20.63 10.28 -26.28
N GLY A 25 -21.96 10.24 -26.38
CA GLY A 25 -22.74 9.00 -26.28
C GLY A 25 -22.51 8.02 -27.43
N GLU A 26 -21.96 8.46 -28.55
CA GLU A 26 -21.64 7.62 -29.72
C GLU A 26 -20.16 7.30 -29.83
N LYS A 27 -19.30 8.30 -29.59
CA LYS A 27 -17.86 8.20 -29.77
C LYS A 27 -17.23 7.13 -28.89
N ILE A 28 -17.72 6.97 -27.65
CA ILE A 28 -17.23 5.94 -26.74
C ILE A 28 -17.33 4.53 -27.35
N PHE A 29 -18.42 4.23 -28.06
CA PHE A 29 -18.59 2.93 -28.70
C PHE A 29 -17.67 2.74 -29.90
N THR A 30 -17.44 3.79 -30.69
CA THR A 30 -16.46 3.75 -31.78
C THR A 30 -15.05 3.54 -31.24
N VAL A 31 -14.70 4.18 -30.12
CA VAL A 31 -13.43 3.98 -29.44
C VAL A 31 -13.31 2.54 -28.95
N ILE A 32 -14.34 2.01 -28.27
CA ILE A 32 -14.35 0.60 -27.83
C ILE A 32 -14.08 -0.33 -29.01
N THR A 33 -14.80 -0.19 -30.12
CA THR A 33 -14.63 -1.03 -31.31
C THR A 33 -13.21 -0.94 -31.88
N ARG A 34 -12.58 0.23 -31.89
CA ARG A 34 -11.18 0.40 -32.33
C ARG A 34 -10.21 -0.28 -31.36
N LEU A 35 -10.38 -0.08 -30.05
CA LEU A 35 -9.51 -0.67 -29.03
C LEU A 35 -9.62 -2.19 -28.99
N MET A 36 -10.80 -2.74 -29.32
CA MET A 36 -11.01 -4.19 -29.45
C MET A 36 -10.20 -4.82 -30.59
N GLN A 37 -9.68 -4.05 -31.55
CA GLN A 37 -8.78 -4.56 -32.60
C GLN A 37 -7.37 -4.86 -32.07
N GLU A 38 -6.93 -4.15 -31.03
CA GLU A 38 -5.63 -4.35 -30.37
C GLU A 38 -5.82 -4.62 -28.86
N PRO A 39 -6.55 -5.69 -28.47
CA PRO A 39 -7.05 -5.83 -27.11
C PRO A 39 -5.92 -6.12 -26.10
N LYS A 40 -4.82 -6.75 -26.55
CA LYS A 40 -3.61 -6.97 -25.72
C LYS A 40 -2.92 -5.67 -25.31
N ARG A 41 -2.95 -4.64 -26.18
CA ARG A 41 -2.27 -3.36 -25.94
C ARG A 41 -3.10 -2.46 -25.03
N TYR A 42 -4.42 -2.57 -25.11
CA TYR A 42 -5.37 -1.69 -24.43
C TYR A 42 -6.24 -2.42 -23.40
N GLN A 43 -5.72 -3.51 -22.82
CA GLN A 43 -6.45 -4.36 -21.89
C GLN A 43 -7.08 -3.57 -20.72
N ASP A 44 -6.28 -2.75 -20.03
CA ASP A 44 -6.74 -2.00 -18.87
C ASP A 44 -7.83 -0.97 -19.22
N VAL A 45 -7.71 -0.35 -20.40
CA VAL A 45 -8.68 0.65 -20.89
C VAL A 45 -9.99 -0.04 -21.28
N LEU A 46 -9.92 -1.20 -21.94
CA LEU A 46 -11.09 -2.01 -22.27
C LEU A 46 -11.80 -2.49 -20.99
N GLU A 47 -11.05 -2.87 -19.95
CA GLU A 47 -11.60 -3.26 -18.66
C GLU A 47 -12.29 -2.09 -17.95
N PHE A 48 -11.69 -0.90 -17.96
CA PHE A 48 -12.35 0.31 -17.45
C PHE A 48 -13.65 0.60 -18.20
N MET A 49 -13.64 0.53 -19.54
CA MET A 49 -14.83 0.74 -20.35
C MET A 49 -15.90 -0.32 -20.08
N TYR A 50 -15.52 -1.59 -19.89
CA TYR A 50 -16.43 -2.66 -19.48
C TYR A 50 -17.14 -2.31 -18.17
N PHE A 51 -16.39 -1.91 -17.14
CA PHE A 51 -16.98 -1.49 -15.87
C PHE A 51 -17.93 -0.30 -16.02
N ALA A 52 -17.57 0.70 -16.82
CA ALA A 52 -18.44 1.84 -17.09
C ALA A 52 -19.78 1.42 -17.74
N LEU A 53 -19.75 0.45 -18.66
CA LEU A 53 -20.97 -0.11 -19.27
C LEU A 53 -21.81 -0.88 -18.24
N CYS A 54 -21.19 -1.73 -17.41
CA CYS A 54 -21.88 -2.46 -16.34
C CYS A 54 -22.50 -1.55 -15.27
N LEU A 55 -21.94 -0.37 -15.05
CA LEU A 55 -22.50 0.67 -14.16
C LEU A 55 -23.74 1.37 -14.75
N GLY A 56 -24.09 1.08 -16.01
CA GLY A 56 -25.32 1.58 -16.65
C GLY A 56 -25.09 2.65 -17.71
N LEU A 57 -23.88 2.77 -18.26
CA LEU A 57 -23.63 3.66 -19.40
C LEU A 57 -24.26 3.10 -20.69
N LYS A 58 -25.35 3.73 -21.15
CA LYS A 58 -26.07 3.31 -22.36
C LYS A 58 -25.71 4.11 -23.61
N GLY A 59 -25.40 5.41 -23.45
CA GLY A 59 -25.11 6.32 -24.57
C GLY A 59 -26.16 6.26 -25.69
N LYS A 60 -25.70 6.08 -26.93
CA LYS A 60 -26.56 5.98 -28.14
C LYS A 60 -27.60 4.86 -28.08
N TYR A 61 -27.32 3.78 -27.35
CA TYR A 61 -28.22 2.63 -27.24
C TYR A 61 -29.42 2.89 -26.34
N ALA A 62 -29.44 4.00 -25.58
CA ALA A 62 -30.63 4.40 -24.82
C ALA A 62 -31.81 4.83 -25.70
N LEU A 63 -31.53 5.29 -26.93
CA LEU A 63 -32.52 5.81 -27.88
C LEU A 63 -32.78 4.86 -29.06
N ALA A 64 -31.91 3.87 -29.25
CA ALA A 64 -31.98 2.96 -30.39
C ALA A 64 -33.06 1.87 -30.22
N PRO A 65 -33.75 1.47 -31.30
CA PRO A 65 -34.64 0.32 -31.26
C PRO A 65 -33.82 -0.95 -30.95
N LYS A 66 -34.25 -1.73 -29.95
CA LYS A 66 -33.51 -2.90 -29.41
C LYS A 66 -32.11 -2.56 -28.85
N GLY A 67 -31.89 -1.31 -28.43
CA GLY A 67 -30.60 -0.85 -27.93
C GLY A 67 -30.06 -1.67 -26.75
N GLU A 68 -30.92 -2.10 -25.81
CA GLU A 68 -30.54 -2.94 -24.68
C GLU A 68 -29.95 -4.29 -25.11
N GLU A 69 -30.55 -4.95 -26.12
CA GLU A 69 -30.07 -6.24 -26.64
C GLU A 69 -28.68 -6.07 -27.26
N THR A 70 -28.51 -5.02 -28.08
CA THR A 70 -27.21 -4.72 -28.72
C THR A 70 -26.14 -4.32 -27.70
N LEU A 71 -26.52 -3.61 -26.64
CA LEU A 71 -25.61 -3.22 -25.57
C LEU A 71 -25.16 -4.44 -24.78
N ASN A 72 -26.09 -5.33 -24.41
CA ASN A 72 -25.76 -6.57 -23.71
C ASN A 72 -24.86 -7.47 -24.57
N ALA A 73 -25.12 -7.58 -25.86
CA ALA A 73 -24.26 -8.31 -26.78
C ALA A 73 -22.83 -7.75 -26.80
N LEU A 74 -22.69 -6.42 -26.83
CA LEU A 74 -21.39 -5.74 -26.75
C LEU A 74 -20.69 -6.03 -25.42
N ILE A 75 -21.41 -5.94 -24.29
CA ILE A 75 -20.87 -6.25 -22.95
C ILE A 75 -20.37 -7.70 -22.90
N HIS A 76 -21.13 -8.66 -23.42
CA HIS A 76 -20.72 -10.06 -23.47
C HIS A 76 -19.47 -10.28 -24.33
N GLN A 77 -19.39 -9.62 -25.49
CA GLN A 77 -18.22 -9.70 -26.36
C GLN A 77 -16.97 -9.11 -25.67
N LEU A 78 -17.12 -7.96 -25.03
CA LEU A 78 -16.05 -7.28 -24.30
C LEU A 78 -15.55 -8.15 -23.14
N HIS A 79 -16.48 -8.74 -22.38
CA HIS A 79 -16.19 -9.67 -21.30
C HIS A 79 -15.37 -10.87 -21.79
N GLY A 80 -15.77 -11.48 -22.92
CA GLY A 80 -15.05 -12.60 -23.51
C GLY A 80 -13.60 -12.26 -23.85
N ILE A 81 -13.36 -11.12 -24.50
CA ILE A 81 -12.02 -10.64 -24.83
C ILE A 81 -11.17 -10.40 -23.58
N ILE A 82 -11.70 -9.68 -22.59
CA ILE A 82 -10.99 -9.38 -21.34
C ILE A 82 -10.66 -10.67 -20.60
N ARG A 83 -11.60 -11.62 -20.58
CA ARG A 83 -11.45 -12.91 -19.92
C ARG A 83 -10.35 -13.76 -20.56
N GLU A 84 -10.28 -13.79 -21.89
CA GLU A 84 -9.23 -14.49 -22.62
C GLU A 84 -7.84 -13.91 -22.29
N LEU A 85 -7.74 -12.59 -22.14
CA LEU A 85 -6.49 -11.90 -21.82
C LEU A 85 -6.04 -12.07 -20.36
N ARG A 86 -6.96 -12.07 -19.39
CA ARG A 86 -6.63 -12.25 -17.96
C ARG A 86 -6.26 -13.70 -17.61
N GLY A 87 -6.64 -14.67 -18.44
CA GLY A 87 -6.40 -16.08 -18.16
C GLY A 87 -7.38 -16.68 -17.13
N PRO A 88 -7.04 -17.86 -16.56
CA PRO A 88 -7.95 -18.61 -15.69
C PRO A 88 -8.28 -17.82 -14.40
N THR A 89 -9.51 -18.00 -13.88
CA THR A 89 -9.86 -17.41 -12.58
C THR A 89 -8.94 -18.02 -11.52
N PRO A 90 -8.35 -17.22 -10.62
CA PRO A 90 -7.73 -17.76 -9.43
C PRO A 90 -8.76 -18.64 -8.69
N GLU A 91 -8.45 -19.92 -8.47
CA GLU A 91 -9.31 -20.82 -7.68
C GLU A 91 -9.37 -20.40 -6.20
N GLU A 92 -8.32 -19.73 -5.74
CA GLU A 92 -8.25 -19.19 -4.39
C GLU A 92 -8.63 -17.71 -4.38
N VAL A 93 -9.54 -17.35 -3.47
CA VAL A 93 -9.88 -15.95 -3.19
C VAL A 93 -8.59 -15.26 -2.74
N CYS A 94 -8.12 -14.30 -3.54
CA CYS A 94 -6.87 -13.58 -3.29
C CYS A 94 -6.68 -13.27 -1.80
N ASP A 95 -5.48 -13.55 -1.29
CA ASP A 95 -5.09 -13.22 0.08
C ASP A 95 -5.35 -11.72 0.33
N PRO A 96 -6.29 -11.36 1.22
CA PRO A 96 -6.68 -9.97 1.44
C PRO A 96 -5.54 -9.12 2.03
N TYR A 97 -4.45 -9.73 2.46
CA TYR A 97 -3.34 -9.06 3.12
C TYR A 97 -2.17 -8.69 2.18
N THR A 98 -2.17 -9.11 0.91
CA THR A 98 -1.01 -8.86 0.01
C THR A 98 -0.78 -7.37 -0.28
N ASN A 99 -1.84 -6.56 -0.28
CA ASN A 99 -1.78 -5.12 -0.54
C ASN A 99 -1.99 -4.25 0.71
N VAL A 100 -2.09 -4.87 1.89
CA VAL A 100 -2.17 -4.11 3.15
C VAL A 100 -0.75 -3.73 3.52
N ALA A 101 -0.41 -2.46 3.33
CA ALA A 101 0.85 -1.91 3.81
C ALA A 101 1.03 -2.29 5.30
N PRO A 102 2.12 -2.95 5.70
CA PRO A 102 2.30 -3.41 7.06
C PRO A 102 2.28 -2.22 8.01
N LYS A 103 1.17 -2.06 8.75
CA LYS A 103 1.00 -1.06 9.80
C LYS A 103 1.74 -1.50 11.07
N ASN A 104 3.00 -1.89 10.94
CA ASN A 104 3.83 -2.28 12.07
C ASN A 104 5.30 -1.94 11.83
N PHE A 105 5.59 -0.67 11.56
CA PHE A 105 6.80 -0.08 12.16
C PHE A 105 6.55 0.13 13.67
N ARG A 106 6.24 -0.97 14.38
CA ARG A 106 6.39 -1.01 15.83
C ARG A 106 7.89 -0.97 16.03
N MET A 107 8.39 0.16 16.49
CA MET A 107 9.72 0.32 17.03
C MET A 107 9.95 -0.84 18.03
N SER A 108 10.54 -1.93 17.56
CA SER A 108 10.76 -3.17 18.32
C SER A 108 11.93 -3.03 19.29
N ARG A 109 12.39 -1.80 19.52
CA ARG A 109 13.41 -1.49 20.51
C ARG A 109 12.75 -1.20 21.85
N ILE A 110 12.04 -2.19 22.36
CA ILE A 110 11.75 -2.31 23.80
C ILE A 110 13.11 -2.63 24.43
N TRP A 111 13.89 -1.59 24.67
CA TRP A 111 15.08 -1.71 25.47
C TRP A 111 14.59 -2.04 26.88
N PRO A 112 15.00 -3.18 27.45
CA PRO A 112 14.33 -3.63 28.63
C PRO A 112 14.83 -2.77 29.81
N TRP A 113 13.89 -2.36 30.65
CA TRP A 113 14.04 -1.33 31.69
C TRP A 113 15.12 -1.64 32.75
N TRP A 114 15.56 -2.90 32.87
CA TRP A 114 16.67 -3.37 33.70
C TRP A 114 18.08 -3.02 33.19
N SER A 115 18.24 -2.53 31.95
CA SER A 115 19.54 -2.13 31.38
C SER A 115 20.36 -1.12 32.23
N PRO A 116 19.80 0.00 32.74
CA PRO A 116 20.55 0.91 33.62
C PRO A 116 20.98 0.25 34.94
N LEU A 117 20.22 -0.72 35.44
CA LEU A 117 20.51 -1.42 36.68
C LEU A 117 21.74 -2.32 36.52
N VAL A 118 21.84 -3.04 35.39
CA VAL A 118 23.02 -3.85 35.05
C VAL A 118 24.26 -2.98 34.87
N ILE A 119 24.14 -1.84 34.17
CA ILE A 119 25.26 -0.90 33.97
C ILE A 119 25.75 -0.35 35.30
N SER A 120 24.85 0.04 36.20
CA SER A 120 25.18 0.51 37.54
C SER A 120 25.90 -0.55 38.38
N ALA A 121 25.41 -1.79 38.35
CA ALA A 121 26.03 -2.91 39.07
C ALA A 121 27.46 -3.21 38.57
N ILE A 122 27.68 -3.18 37.26
CA ILE A 122 29.01 -3.36 36.66
C ILE A 122 29.95 -2.22 37.08
N ALA A 123 29.51 -0.97 37.00
CA ALA A 123 30.31 0.18 37.41
C ALA A 123 30.73 0.09 38.89
N MET A 124 29.82 -0.34 39.76
CA MET A 124 30.08 -0.51 41.18
C MET A 124 31.06 -1.66 41.47
N ALA A 125 30.94 -2.78 40.76
CA ALA A 125 31.88 -3.90 40.87
C ALA A 125 33.30 -3.52 40.42
N VAL A 126 33.43 -2.75 39.33
CA VAL A 126 34.73 -2.25 38.85
C VAL A 126 35.36 -1.28 39.86
N ALA A 127 34.58 -0.34 40.38
CA ALA A 127 35.07 0.59 41.41
C ALA A 127 35.55 -0.18 42.64
N TYR A 128 34.76 -1.13 43.14
CA TYR A 128 35.14 -1.98 44.27
C TYR A 128 36.44 -2.76 44.02
N GLY A 129 36.58 -3.37 42.84
CA GLY A 129 37.80 -4.09 42.46
C GLY A 129 39.04 -3.20 42.47
N ILE A 130 38.94 -1.97 41.94
CA ILE A 130 40.04 -0.99 41.96
C ILE A 130 40.42 -0.63 43.40
N TYR A 131 39.43 -0.33 44.25
CA TYR A 131 39.69 0.01 45.65
C TYR A 131 40.30 -1.16 46.42
N SER A 132 39.81 -2.38 46.21
CA SER A 132 40.36 -3.58 46.85
C SER A 132 41.82 -3.82 46.44
N TYR A 133 42.14 -3.69 45.15
CA TYR A 133 43.50 -3.83 44.66
C TYR A 133 44.45 -2.76 45.21
N ARG A 134 44.01 -1.50 45.22
CA ARG A 134 44.76 -0.38 45.81
C ARG A 134 45.01 -0.60 47.31
N LEU A 135 44.01 -1.08 48.04
CA LEU A 135 44.13 -1.33 49.47
C LEU A 135 45.08 -2.49 49.77
N HIS A 136 45.05 -3.56 48.95
CA HIS A 136 45.96 -4.68 49.11
C HIS A 136 47.43 -4.26 48.92
N LEU A 137 47.70 -3.41 47.91
CA LEU A 137 49.04 -2.85 47.65
C LEU A 137 49.57 -2.02 48.84
N ILE A 138 48.73 -1.14 49.39
CA ILE A 138 49.13 -0.29 50.54
C ILE A 138 49.31 -1.15 51.80
N THR A 139 48.45 -2.16 52.01
CA THR A 139 48.53 -3.04 53.18
C THR A 139 49.81 -3.88 53.15
N THR A 140 50.23 -4.38 51.97
CA THR A 140 51.49 -5.12 51.83
C THR A 140 52.71 -4.25 52.09
N GLU A 141 52.71 -3.00 51.63
CA GLU A 141 53.82 -2.05 51.83
C GLU A 141 53.94 -1.62 53.31
N VAL A 142 52.81 -1.43 53.99
CA VAL A 142 52.77 -1.13 55.43
C VAL A 142 53.19 -2.33 56.29
N LEU A 143 52.78 -3.55 55.91
CA LEU A 143 53.22 -4.77 56.61
C LEU A 143 54.72 -5.01 56.42
N GLU A 144 55.28 -4.74 55.24
CA GLU A 144 56.71 -4.88 54.97
C GLU A 144 57.54 -3.87 55.76
N SER A 145 57.08 -2.61 55.86
CA SER A 145 57.74 -1.59 56.68
C SER A 145 57.65 -1.85 58.19
N LEU A 146 56.53 -2.40 58.69
CA LEU A 146 56.41 -2.83 60.10
C LEU A 146 57.31 -4.02 60.44
N ASN A 147 57.44 -4.99 59.52
CA ASN A 147 58.29 -6.15 59.73
C ASN A 147 59.79 -5.77 59.69
N GLY A 148 60.15 -4.79 58.87
CA GLY A 148 61.51 -4.23 58.84
C GLY A 148 61.92 -3.49 60.12
N ILE A 149 60.97 -2.83 60.81
CA ILE A 149 61.23 -2.13 62.08
C ILE A 149 61.27 -3.10 63.27
N LEU A 150 60.51 -4.21 63.23
CA LEU A 150 60.50 -5.23 64.28
C LEU A 150 61.72 -6.18 64.25
N GLN A 151 62.48 -6.19 63.15
CA GLN A 151 63.71 -7.00 63.00
C GLN A 151 65.01 -6.23 63.32
N GLN A 152 64.92 -4.97 63.74
CA GLN A 152 66.06 -4.14 64.15
C GLN A 152 66.07 -3.92 65.67
#